data_AF-A0A8J3M6X6-F1
#
_entry.id   AF-A0A8J3M6X6-F1
#
_cell.length_a   1.000
_cell.length_b   1.000
_cell.length_c   1.000
_cell.angle_alpha   90.00
_cell.angle_beta   90.00
_cell.angle_gamma   90.00
#
_symmetry.space_group_name_H-M   'P 1'
#
loop_
_entity.id
_entity.type
_entity.pdbx_description
1 polymer ?
#
loop_
_entity_poly.entity_id
_entity_poly.type
_entity_poly.pdbx_seq_one_letter_code
_entity_poly.pdbx_strand_id
1 'polypeptide(L)' 'MLLCDTGVLRAVGNVKDERHQACLKLLRQAEGPLLVPSPVMGEVGYLLESRVGPQAEVTFLKSFGATGSTSPN' A
#
# COMPACT_ATOMS: atom_id res chain seq x y z
N MET A 1 -12.73 -9.49 1.44
CA MET A 1 -12.24 -8.59 0.37
C MET A 1 -12.26 -7.16 0.88
N LEU A 2 -11.15 -6.44 0.77
CA LEU A 2 -11.04 -5.02 1.14
C LEU A 2 -10.53 -4.20 -0.04
N LEU A 3 -11.14 -3.05 -0.29
CA LEU A 3 -10.61 -2.03 -1.19
C LEU A 3 -9.71 -1.09 -0.39
N CYS A 4 -8.43 -1.03 -0.73
CA CYS A 4 -7.45 -0.26 0.01
C CYS A 4 -7.37 1.18 -0.51
N ASP A 5 -7.51 2.11 0.42
CA ASP A 5 -7.33 3.55 0.17
C ASP A 5 -5.88 4.00 0.41
N THR A 6 -5.51 5.15 -0.14
CA THR A 6 -4.22 5.80 0.02
C THR A 6 -3.85 5.97 1.49
N GLY A 7 -4.79 6.40 2.34
CA GLY A 7 -4.51 6.67 3.76
C GLY A 7 -4.00 5.44 4.51
N VAL A 8 -4.60 4.27 4.24
CA VAL A 8 -4.22 3.00 4.87
C VAL A 8 -2.86 2.54 4.39
N LEU A 9 -2.64 2.53 3.07
CA LEU A 9 -1.39 2.05 2.47
C LEU A 9 -0.19 2.95 2.81
N ARG A 10 -0.40 4.27 2.83
CA ARG A 10 0.61 5.25 3.27
C ARG A 10 1.00 5.03 4.73
N ALA A 11 0.04 4.82 5.63
CA ALA A 11 0.32 4.57 7.05
C ALA A 11 1.08 3.25 7.26
N VAL A 12 0.80 2.21 6.47
CA VAL A 12 1.56 0.96 6.51
C VAL A 12 2.99 1.14 5.99
N GLY A 13 3.17 1.92 4.92
CA GLY A 13 4.49 2.20 4.33
C GLY A 13 5.37 3.14 5.16
N ASN A 14 4.83 3.80 6.18
CA ASN A 14 5.57 4.71 7.06
C ASN A 14 5.56 4.20 8.52
N VAL A 15 6.65 3.58 8.97
CA VAL A 15 6.76 3.03 10.34
C VAL A 15 6.64 4.09 11.46
N LYS A 16 6.82 5.37 11.12
CA LYS A 16 6.66 6.50 12.05
C LYS A 16 5.24 7.07 12.06
N ASP A 17 4.35 6.58 11.21
CA ASP A 17 2.96 7.03 11.19
C ASP A 17 2.22 6.53 12.43
N GLU A 18 1.47 7.43 13.09
CA GLU A 18 0.73 7.12 14.32
C GLU A 18 -0.26 5.96 14.12
N ARG A 19 -0.78 5.77 12.90
CA ARG A 19 -1.74 4.71 12.56
C ARG A 19 -1.07 3.46 12.01
N HIS A 20 0.25 3.42 11.90
CA HIS A 20 1.00 2.30 11.29
C HIS A 20 0.55 0.93 11.82
N GLN A 21 0.56 0.74 13.15
CA GLN A 21 0.21 -0.54 13.76
C GLN A 21 -1.27 -0.93 13.55
N ALA A 22 -2.18 0.05 13.62
CA ALA A 22 -3.61 -0.19 13.43
C ALA A 22 -3.91 -0.61 11.98
N CYS A 23 -3.37 0.12 11.00
CA CYS A 23 -3.54 -0.18 9.59
C CYS A 23 -2.85 -1.51 9.20
N LEU A 24 -1.65 -1.78 9.72
CA LEU A 24 -0.95 -3.04 9.48
C LEU A 24 -1.73 -4.23 10.03
N LYS A 25 -2.30 -4.11 11.23
CA LYS A 25 -3.15 -5.14 11.83
C LYS A 25 -4.41 -5.37 10.98
N LEU A 26 -5.08 -4.30 10.54
CA LEU A 26 -6.26 -4.40 9.66
C LEU A 26 -5.96 -5.19 8.39
N LEU A 27 -4.87 -4.85 7.68
CA LEU A 27 -4.50 -5.55 6.44
C LEU A 27 -4.11 -7.02 6.69
N ARG A 28 -3.41 -7.32 7.79
CA ARG A 28 -3.02 -8.70 8.14
C ARG A 28 -4.21 -9.58 8.56
N GLN A 29 -5.26 -8.98 9.11
CA GLN A 29 -6.46 -9.71 9.55
C GLN A 29 -7.53 -9.80 8.46
N ALA A 30 -7.31 -9.18 7.29
CA ALA A 30 -8.26 -9.22 6.21
C ALA A 30 -8.39 -10.63 5.63
N GLU A 31 -9.60 -11.20 5.71
CA GLU A 31 -9.92 -12.46 5.06
C GLU A 31 -10.32 -12.16 3.59
N GLY A 32 -9.47 -12.58 2.66
CA GLY A 32 -9.65 -12.42 1.21
C GLY A 32 -8.79 -11.32 0.58
N PRO A 33 -8.99 -11.01 -0.72
CA PRO A 33 -8.07 -10.16 -1.47
C PRO A 33 -8.10 -8.71 -0.99
N LEU A 34 -6.90 -8.10 -1.01
CA LEU A 34 -6.70 -6.67 -0.89
C LEU A 34 -6.62 -6.09 -2.30
N LEU A 35 -7.62 -5.30 -2.67
CA LEU A 35 -7.69 -4.65 -3.98
C LEU A 35 -7.16 -3.23 -3.85
N VAL A 36 -6.32 -2.81 -4.78
CA VAL A 36 -5.77 -1.44 -4.82
C VAL A 36 -6.15 -0.80 -6.15
N PRO A 37 -6.97 0.26 -6.17
CA PRO A 37 -7.26 1.00 -7.39
C PRO A 37 -5.99 1.58 -8.02
N SER A 38 -5.90 1.56 -9.36
CA SER A 38 -4.73 2.11 -10.07
C SER A 38 -4.39 3.56 -9.70
N PRO A 39 -5.34 4.49 -9.44
CA PRO A 39 -5.00 5.83 -8.97
C PRO A 39 -4.34 5.86 -7.59
N VAL A 40 -4.77 4.97 -6.68
CA VAL A 40 -4.21 4.84 -5.32
C VAL A 40 -2.75 4.41 -5.38
N MET A 41 -2.37 3.56 -6.34
CA MET A 41 -0.98 3.16 -6.55
C MET A 41 -0.06 4.35 -6.78
N GLY A 42 -0.47 5.27 -7.68
CA GLY A 42 0.31 6.47 -7.99
C GLY A 42 0.37 7.44 -6.80
N GLU A 43 -0.75 7.64 -6.12
CA GLU A 43 -0.83 8.54 -4.97
C GLU A 43 0.04 8.05 -3.80
N VAL A 44 -0.01 6.76 -3.47
CA VAL A 44 0.81 6.16 -2.41
C VAL A 44 2.30 6.24 -2.75
N GLY A 45 2.68 5.94 -4.00
CA GLY A 45 4.07 6.07 -4.47
C GLY A 45 4.61 7.49 -4.26
N TYR A 46 3.86 8.49 -4.76
CA TYR A 46 4.20 9.91 -4.59
C TYR A 46 4.31 10.33 -3.11
N LEU A 47 3.37 9.88 -2.26
CA LEU A 47 3.38 10.25 -0.84
C LEU A 47 4.51 9.56 -0.06
N LEU A 48 4.86 8.31 -0.39
CA LEU A 48 5.97 7.63 0.25
C LEU A 48 7.31 8.22 -0.17
N GLU A 49 7.51 8.51 -1.45
CA GLU A 49 8.71 9.17 -1.95
C GLU A 49 8.91 10.53 -1.29
N SER A 50 7.88 11.39 -1.30
CA SER A 50 7.96 12.76 -0.80
C SER A 50 7.98 12.90 0.73
N ARG A 51 7.42 11.95 1.48
CA ARG A 51 7.28 12.06 2.95
C ARG A 51 8.13 11.09 3.75
N VAL A 52 8.56 9.97 3.16
CA VAL A 52 9.34 8.93 3.84
C VAL A 52 10.70 8.77 3.18
N GLY A 53 10.73 8.77 1.85
CA GLY A 53 11.92 8.75 1.01
C GLY A 53 11.80 7.75 -0.15
N PRO A 54 12.68 7.86 -1.17
CA PRO A 54 12.59 7.06 -2.40
C PRO A 54 12.61 5.55 -2.16
N GLN A 55 13.33 5.09 -1.13
CA GLN A 55 13.39 3.66 -0.81
C GLN A 55 12.05 3.09 -0.31
N ALA A 56 11.20 3.92 0.29
CA ALA A 56 9.87 3.52 0.74
C ALA A 56 8.95 3.29 -0.47
N GLU A 57 8.98 4.17 -1.47
CA GLU A 57 8.27 4.00 -2.73
C GLU A 57 8.72 2.71 -3.44
N VAL A 58 10.03 2.49 -3.60
CA VAL A 58 10.55 1.28 -4.25
C VAL A 58 10.11 0.01 -3.52
N THR A 59 10.12 0.03 -2.19
CA THR A 59 9.65 -1.11 -1.39
C THR A 59 8.16 -1.37 -1.60
N PHE A 60 7.35 -0.31 -1.62
CA PHE A 60 5.93 -0.39 -1.92
C PHE A 60 5.67 -0.95 -3.32
N LEU A 61 6.27 -0.40 -4.38
CA LEU A 61 6.06 -0.89 -5.75
C LEU A 61 6.50 -2.35 -5.91
N LYS A 62 7.60 -2.76 -5.26
CA LYS A 62 8.06 -4.16 -5.24
C LYS A 62 7.08 -5.10 -4.55
N SER A 63 6.28 -4.64 -3.58
CA SER A 63 5.26 -5.50 -2.95
C SER A 63 4.11 -5.86 -3.90
N PHE A 64 3.93 -5.11 -4.99
CA PHE A 64 2.99 -5.44 -6.07
C PHE A 64 3.65 -6.20 -7.22
N GLY A 65 4.95 -5.99 -7.46
CA GLY A 65 5.71 -6.65 -8.52
C GLY A 65 5.97 -8.16 -8.32
N ALA A 66 5.80 -8.68 -7.09
CA ALA A 66 5.94 -10.12 -6.80
C ALA A 66 4.73 -10.96 -7.24
N THR A 67 3.59 -10.32 -7.52
CA THR A 67 2.38 -10.95 -8.06
C THR A 67 1.88 -10.05 -9.18
N GLY A 68 2.37 -10.29 -10.39
CA GLY A 68 1.99 -9.53 -11.58
C GLY A 68 0.47 -9.36 -11.65
N SER A 69 0.03 -8.15 -12.00
CA SER A 69 -1.38 -7.87 -12.24
C SER A 69 -1.88 -8.78 -13.36
N THR A 70 -2.53 -9.88 -13.01
CA THR A 70 -3.41 -10.58 -13.94
C THR A 70 -4.63 -9.69 -14.10
N SER A 71 -4.54 -8.76 -15.06
CA SER A 71 -5.75 -8.17 -15.62
C SER A 71 -6.51 -9.32 -16.30
N PRO A 72 -7.75 -9.65 -15.90
CA PRO A 72 -8.54 -10.60 -16.64
C PRO A 72 -8.99 -9.91 -17.94
N ASN A 73 -8.41 -10.34 -19.06
CA ASN A 73 -9.07 -10.28 -20.35
C ASN A 73 -9.40 -11.72 -20.74
#